data_AF-A0A7X0ANW3-F1
#
_entry.id   AF-A0A7X0ANW3-F1
#
_cell.length_a   1.000
_cell.length_b   1.000
_cell.length_c   1.000
_cell.angle_alpha   90.00
_cell.angle_beta   90.00
_cell.angle_gamma   90.00
#
_symmetry.space_group_name_H-M   'P 1'
#
loop_
_entity.id
_entity.type
_entity.pdbx_description
1 polymer ?
#
loop_
_entity_poly.entity_id
_entity_poly.type
_entity_poly.pdbx_seq_one_letter_code
_entity_poly.pdbx_strand_id
1 'polypeptide(L)'
;MAYADFRKAVLAQGWQPVVDLKCKANVVGGAYKELCAKGTDSCKACDELPELSACSGDAVCAMNFHHAADNQSMEVSTYGDIGDRNVHGKDSQLDVTGWTVSPVASH
;
A
#
# COMPACT_ATOMS: atom_id res chain seq x y z
N MET A 1 9.88 9.37 5.06
CA MET A 1 10.67 8.59 4.08
C MET A 1 9.74 8.29 2.95
N ALA A 2 10.13 8.56 1.71
CA ALA A 2 9.29 8.28 0.55
C ALA A 2 8.89 6.79 0.53
N TYR A 3 7.61 6.54 0.25
CA TYR A 3 7.09 5.19 0.19
C TYR A 3 7.83 4.31 -0.83
N ALA A 4 8.17 4.85 -2.00
CA ALA A 4 8.87 4.09 -3.03
C ALA A 4 10.25 3.59 -2.56
N ASP A 5 10.97 4.39 -1.76
CA ASP A 5 12.25 4.00 -1.16
C ASP A 5 12.06 2.91 -0.09
N PHE A 6 11.07 3.09 0.79
CA PHE A 6 10.72 2.10 1.80
C PHE A 6 10.35 0.76 1.16
N ARG A 7 9.45 0.78 0.16
CA ARG A 7 8.99 -0.39 -0.58
C ARG A 7 10.17 -1.14 -1.18
N LYS A 8 11.06 -0.43 -1.87
CA LYS A 8 12.27 -1.01 -2.44
C LYS A 8 13.13 -1.72 -1.37
N ALA A 9 13.29 -1.10 -0.20
CA ALA A 9 14.09 -1.65 0.89
C ALA A 9 13.47 -2.90 1.52
N VAL A 10 12.14 -2.94 1.72
CA VAL A 10 11.48 -4.12 2.31
C VAL A 10 11.42 -5.29 1.33
N LEU A 11 11.16 -5.02 0.04
CA LEU A 11 11.19 -6.06 -1.00
C LEU A 11 12.59 -6.69 -1.12
N ALA A 12 13.65 -5.88 -1.04
CA ALA A 12 15.03 -6.37 -1.05
C ALA A 12 15.38 -7.24 0.18
N GLN A 13 14.64 -7.09 1.28
CA GLN A 13 14.78 -7.89 2.50
C GLN A 13 13.88 -9.13 2.51
N GLY A 14 13.19 -9.44 1.40
CA GLY A 14 12.37 -10.65 1.28
C GLY A 14 10.92 -10.49 1.69
N TRP A 15 10.48 -9.29 2.10
CA TRP A 15 9.06 -9.01 2.31
C TRP A 15 8.31 -9.09 0.99
N GLN A 16 7.10 -9.64 1.03
CA GLN A 16 6.25 -9.82 -0.13
C GLN A 16 4.96 -9.01 0.03
N PRO A 17 4.50 -8.31 -1.02
CA PRO A 17 3.20 -7.64 -1.00
C PRO A 17 2.05 -8.61 -0.74
N VAL A 18 1.10 -8.22 0.11
CA VAL A 18 -0.13 -8.98 0.33
C VAL A 18 -1.25 -8.37 -0.52
N VAL A 19 -1.72 -9.13 -1.51
CA VAL A 19 -2.82 -8.71 -2.40
C VAL A 19 -4.12 -8.51 -1.62
N ASP A 20 -4.65 -7.28 -1.59
CA ASP A 20 -6.00 -7.01 -1.09
C ASP A 20 -7.02 -6.96 -2.22
N LEU A 21 -7.84 -8.02 -2.34
CA LEU A 21 -8.93 -8.12 -3.33
C LEU A 21 -10.02 -7.06 -3.13
N LYS A 22 -10.06 -6.39 -1.98
CA LYS A 22 -10.98 -5.30 -1.66
C LYS A 22 -10.36 -3.92 -1.83
N CYS A 23 -9.09 -3.80 -2.24
CA CYS A 23 -8.42 -2.50 -2.40
C CYS A 23 -9.27 -1.49 -3.15
N LYS A 24 -9.80 -1.85 -4.33
CA LYS A 24 -10.61 -0.92 -5.15
C LYS A 24 -11.87 -0.45 -4.41
N ALA A 25 -12.53 -1.33 -3.67
CA ALA A 25 -13.69 -0.95 -2.87
C ALA A 25 -13.30 -0.05 -1.68
N ASN A 26 -12.14 -0.29 -1.06
CA ASN A 26 -11.66 0.44 0.10
C ASN A 26 -11.07 1.82 -0.25
N VAL A 27 -10.39 1.94 -1.40
CA VAL A 27 -9.69 3.15 -1.85
C VAL A 27 -10.61 4.06 -2.68
N VAL A 28 -11.45 3.48 -3.54
CA VAL A 28 -12.31 4.23 -4.47
C VAL A 28 -13.74 4.38 -3.92
N GLY A 29 -14.12 3.52 -2.97
CA GLY A 29 -15.44 3.51 -2.35
C GLY A 29 -16.48 2.65 -3.09
N GLY A 30 -17.75 2.78 -2.69
CA GLY A 30 -18.84 1.90 -3.15
C GLY A 30 -19.10 1.92 -4.67
N ALA A 31 -18.74 3.01 -5.36
CA ALA A 31 -18.89 3.17 -6.80
C ALA A 31 -17.66 2.71 -7.61
N TYR A 32 -16.72 1.96 -6.99
CA TYR A 32 -15.44 1.61 -7.63
C TYR A 32 -15.58 0.95 -8.99
N LYS A 33 -16.62 0.13 -9.24
CA LYS A 33 -16.78 -0.55 -10.54
C LYS A 33 -16.93 0.45 -11.69
N GLU A 34 -17.75 1.48 -11.51
CA GLU A 34 -18.01 2.50 -12.52
C GLU A 34 -16.83 3.47 -12.67
N LEU A 35 -16.19 3.82 -11.55
CA LEU A 35 -15.04 4.72 -11.53
C LEU A 35 -13.79 4.06 -12.12
N CYS A 36 -13.52 2.79 -11.79
CA CYS A 36 -12.41 2.04 -12.35
C CYS A 36 -12.59 1.74 -13.84
N ALA A 37 -13.83 1.56 -14.32
CA ALA A 37 -14.08 1.45 -15.76
C ALA A 37 -13.68 2.71 -16.54
N LYS A 38 -13.61 3.87 -15.88
CA LYS A 38 -13.14 5.15 -16.45
C LYS A 38 -11.64 5.36 -16.32
N GLY A 39 -10.91 4.42 -15.69
CA GLY A 39 -9.44 4.47 -15.59
C GLY A 39 -8.90 5.50 -14.60
N THR A 40 -9.61 5.79 -13.51
CA THR A 40 -9.14 6.72 -12.47
C THR A 40 -7.81 6.25 -11.85
N ASP A 41 -6.96 7.19 -11.45
CA ASP A 41 -5.63 6.86 -10.90
C ASP A 41 -5.72 6.01 -9.62
N SER A 42 -6.70 6.28 -8.75
CA SER A 42 -6.95 5.49 -7.54
C SER A 42 -7.19 4.00 -7.82
N CYS A 43 -7.77 3.65 -8.97
CA CYS A 43 -7.94 2.26 -9.37
C CYS A 43 -6.62 1.64 -9.85
N LYS A 44 -5.80 2.42 -10.56
CA LYS A 44 -4.46 1.98 -11.00
C LYS A 44 -3.53 1.78 -9.81
N ALA A 45 -3.64 2.61 -8.76
CA ALA A 45 -2.89 2.43 -7.53
C ALA A 45 -3.10 1.03 -6.93
N CYS A 46 -4.34 0.51 -6.89
CA CYS A 46 -4.62 -0.86 -6.46
C CYS A 46 -4.07 -1.95 -7.38
N ASP A 47 -3.90 -1.67 -8.67
CA ASP A 47 -3.34 -2.63 -9.63
C ASP A 47 -1.80 -2.64 -9.58
N GLU A 48 -1.17 -1.51 -9.26
CA GLU A 48 0.28 -1.32 -9.21
C GLU A 48 0.90 -1.61 -7.83
N LEU A 49 0.11 -1.45 -6.76
CA LEU A 49 0.49 -1.72 -5.38
C LEU A 49 -0.37 -2.87 -4.83
N PRO A 50 0.03 -4.14 -5.05
CA PRO A 50 -0.69 -5.27 -4.48
C PRO A 50 -0.88 -5.17 -2.96
N GLU A 51 0.11 -4.61 -2.27
CA GLU A 51 0.11 -4.39 -0.83
C GLU A 51 -0.90 -3.34 -0.35
N LEU A 52 -1.44 -2.50 -1.23
CA LEU A 52 -2.37 -1.43 -0.84
C LEU A 52 -3.71 -2.02 -0.40
N SER A 53 -4.10 -1.73 0.83
CA SER A 53 -5.36 -2.24 1.40
C SER A 53 -6.47 -1.20 1.45
N ALA A 54 -6.14 0.02 1.89
CA ALA A 54 -7.09 1.11 2.03
C ALA A 54 -6.37 2.46 1.95
N CYS A 55 -7.08 3.48 1.50
CA CYS A 55 -6.70 4.89 1.61
C CYS A 55 -7.92 5.67 2.10
N SER A 56 -7.74 6.50 3.13
CA SER A 56 -8.77 7.40 3.63
C SER A 56 -8.84 8.69 2.80
N GLY A 57 -9.94 9.43 2.96
CA GLY A 57 -10.07 10.78 2.38
C GLY A 57 -9.07 11.80 2.96
N ASP A 58 -8.44 11.48 4.10
CA ASP A 58 -7.44 12.31 4.77
C ASP A 58 -6.01 11.96 4.32
N ALA A 59 -5.86 11.32 3.15
CA ALA A 59 -4.59 10.94 2.54
C ALA A 59 -3.75 9.95 3.37
N VAL A 60 -4.37 9.18 4.27
CA VAL A 60 -3.69 8.09 4.99
C VAL A 60 -3.95 6.78 4.26
N CYS A 61 -2.89 6.04 3.91
CA CYS A 61 -3.03 4.71 3.32
C CYS A 61 -2.38 3.63 4.18
N ALA A 62 -2.93 2.42 4.10
CA ALA A 62 -2.43 1.25 4.79
C ALA A 62 -1.93 0.21 3.76
N MET A 63 -0.70 -0.26 3.95
CA MET A 63 -0.04 -1.25 3.09
C MET A 63 0.31 -2.49 3.91
N ASN A 64 0.17 -3.67 3.31
CA ASN A 64 0.41 -4.95 3.98
C ASN A 64 1.47 -5.77 3.27
N PHE A 65 2.47 -6.22 4.04
CA PHE A 65 3.51 -7.13 3.59
C PHE A 65 3.56 -8.39 4.46
N HIS A 66 4.08 -9.47 3.89
CA HIS A 66 4.31 -10.75 4.56
C HIS A 66 5.74 -11.21 4.35
N HIS A 67 6.37 -11.72 5.41
CA HIS A 67 7.68 -12.35 5.36
C HIS A 67 7.53 -13.85 5.61
N ALA A 68 7.54 -14.65 4.54
CA ALA A 68 7.25 -16.08 4.60
C ALA A 68 8.27 -16.89 5.39
N ALA A 69 9.55 -16.48 5.37
CA ALA A 69 10.62 -17.19 6.08
C ALA A 69 10.45 -17.12 7.60
N ASP A 70 9.99 -15.98 8.11
CA ASP A 70 9.83 -15.75 9.56
C ASP A 70 8.37 -15.83 10.01
N ASN A 71 7.43 -16.11 9.10
CA ASN A 71 5.99 -16.12 9.34
C ASN A 71 5.51 -14.82 10.02
N GLN A 72 5.88 -13.67 9.46
CA GLN A 72 5.55 -12.34 9.99
C GLN A 72 4.73 -11.51 8.99
N SER A 73 3.85 -10.66 9.52
CA SER A 73 3.16 -9.61 8.77
C SER A 73 3.70 -8.23 9.15
N MET A 74 3.69 -7.32 8.19
CA MET A 74 3.99 -5.91 8.41
C MET A 74 2.85 -5.06 7.87
N GLU A 75 2.27 -4.26 8.75
CA GLU A 75 1.33 -3.20 8.39
C GLU A 75 2.08 -1.87 8.36
N VAL A 76 1.93 -1.13 7.28
CA VAL A 76 2.63 0.14 7.03
C VAL A 76 1.60 1.23 6.82
N SER A 77 1.75 2.32 7.56
CA SER A 77 0.94 3.52 7.38
C SER A 77 1.72 4.57 6.61
N THR A 78 1.04 5.19 5.64
CA THR A 78 1.58 6.33 4.88
C THR A 78 0.68 7.54 5.03
N TYR A 79 1.22 8.71 4.70
CA TYR A 79 0.46 9.95 4.57
C TYR A 79 0.88 10.70 3.31
N GLY A 80 -0.09 11.26 2.60
CA GLY A 80 0.13 12.11 1.42
C GLY A 80 -0.41 11.52 0.12
N ASP A 81 0.08 12.02 -1.02
CA ASP A 81 -0.51 11.73 -2.33
C ASP A 81 -0.12 10.34 -2.86
N ILE A 82 -1.09 9.43 -2.96
CA ILE A 82 -0.89 8.09 -3.53
C ILE A 82 -0.49 8.10 -5.02
N GLY A 83 -0.65 9.23 -5.71
CA GLY A 83 -0.08 9.46 -7.04
C GLY A 83 1.45 9.31 -7.06
N ASP A 84 2.11 9.66 -5.96
CA ASP A 84 3.57 9.62 -5.80
C ASP A 84 4.11 8.26 -5.34
N ARG A 85 3.29 7.20 -5.42
CA ARG A 85 3.65 5.82 -5.05
C ARG A 85 4.95 5.27 -5.63
N ASN A 86 5.42 5.81 -6.76
CA ASN A 86 6.68 5.44 -7.42
C ASN A 86 7.73 6.56 -7.41
N VAL A 87 7.46 7.68 -6.72
CA VAL A 87 8.40 8.81 -6.59
C VAL A 87 9.33 8.56 -5.42
N HIS A 88 10.62 8.80 -5.62
CA HIS A 88 11.68 8.52 -4.66
C HIS A 88 12.23 9.81 -4.03
N GLY A 89 12.84 9.67 -2.86
CA GLY A 89 13.53 10.76 -2.19
C GLY A 89 12.63 11.93 -1.79
N LYS A 90 13.22 13.12 -1.73
CA LYS A 90 12.58 14.34 -1.23
C LYS A 90 11.46 14.89 -2.12
N ASP A 91 11.34 14.40 -3.35
CA ASP A 91 10.35 14.87 -4.31
C ASP A 91 9.00 14.15 -4.16
N SER A 92 8.97 13.05 -3.37
CA SER A 92 7.75 12.30 -3.06
C SER A 92 6.90 13.04 -2.05
N GLN A 93 5.61 13.15 -2.35
CA GLN A 93 4.58 13.59 -1.41
C GLN A 93 3.95 12.45 -0.62
N LEU A 94 4.29 11.19 -0.90
CA LEU A 94 3.84 10.02 -0.14
C LEU A 94 4.94 9.55 0.82
N ASP A 95 4.73 9.78 2.11
CA ASP A 95 5.67 9.42 3.16
C ASP A 95 5.16 8.27 4.01
N VAL A 96 6.04 7.34 4.37
CA VAL A 96 5.80 6.38 5.45
C VAL A 96 5.81 7.11 6.78
N THR A 97 4.73 6.96 7.54
CA THR A 97 4.56 7.56 8.87
C THR A 97 4.80 6.56 10.00
N GLY A 98 4.70 5.26 9.72
CA GLY A 98 5.04 4.20 10.65
C GLY A 98 4.81 2.81 10.06
N TRP A 99 5.33 1.79 10.74
CA TRP A 99 5.04 0.39 10.44
C TRP A 99 5.11 -0.45 11.71
N THR A 100 4.35 -1.54 11.74
CA THR A 100 4.34 -2.52 12.82
C THR A 100 4.56 -3.91 12.25
N VAL A 101 5.44 -4.69 12.89
CA VAL A 101 5.67 -6.10 12.55
C VAL A 101 5.06 -6.97 13.62
N SER A 102 4.33 -8.00 13.21
CA SER A 102 3.69 -8.97 14.09
C SER A 102 3.83 -10.39 13.52
N PRO A 103 3.83 -11.44 14.36
CA PRO A 103 3.71 -12.80 13.87
C PRO A 103 2.37 -13.00 13.14
N VAL A 104 2.37 -13.74 12.03
CA VAL A 104 1.12 -14.18 11.43
C VAL A 104 0.51 -15.25 12.32
N ALA A 105 -0.70 -15.01 12.84
CA ALA A 105 -1.42 -15.99 13.63
C ALA A 105 -1.61 -17.28 12.82
N SER A 106 -1.03 -18.38 13.31
CA SER A 106 -1.27 -19.70 12.73
C SER A 106 -2.70 -20.11 13.07
N HIS A 107 -3.56 -20.19 12.05
CA HIS A 107 -4.90 -20.78 12.17
C HIS A 107 -4.85 -22.30 12.00
#